data_AF-A0A536PT19-F1
#
_entry.id   AF-A0A536PT19-F1
#
_cell.length_a   1.000
_cell.length_b   1.000
_cell.length_c   1.000
_cell.angle_alpha   90.00
_cell.angle_beta   90.00
_cell.angle_gamma   90.00
#
_symmetry.space_group_name_H-M   'P 1'
#
loop_
_entity.id
_entity.type
_entity.pdbx_description
1 polymer ?
#
loop_
_entity_poly.entity_id
_entity_poly.type
_entity_poly.pdbx_seq_one_letter_code
_entity_poly.pdbx_strand_id
1 'polypeptide(L)' 'MCRSIKTLRRKDSPATPREIEEAALQFVRKVSGYRVPSKRNAEPFNAAVDQISAASRRLLIALES' A
#
# COMPACT_ATOMS: atom_id res chain seq x y z
N MET A 1 -6.73 15.91 -3.63
CA MET A 1 -7.48 14.69 -4.01
C MET A 1 -6.66 13.47 -3.65
N CYS A 2 -7.13 12.65 -2.69
CA CYS A 2 -6.57 11.31 -2.47
C CYS A 2 -6.88 10.47 -3.72
N ARG A 3 -5.88 9.79 -4.30
CA ARG A 3 -6.14 8.86 -5.41
C ARG A 3 -6.90 7.66 -4.83
N SER A 4 -7.94 7.21 -5.52
CA SER A 4 -8.69 6.01 -5.14
C SER A 4 -7.75 4.80 -5.08
N ILE A 5 -7.91 3.97 -4.04
CA ILE A 5 -7.22 2.68 -3.95
C ILE A 5 -7.77 1.78 -5.06
N LYS A 6 -6.88 1.30 -5.93
CA LYS A 6 -7.24 0.44 -7.07
C LYS A 6 -7.26 -1.03 -6.66
N THR A 7 -8.16 -1.81 -7.24
CA THR A 7 -8.14 -3.27 -7.13
C THR A 7 -6.90 -3.81 -7.86
N LEU A 8 -6.03 -4.53 -7.14
CA LEU A 8 -4.79 -5.07 -7.69
C LEU A 8 -4.91 -6.51 -8.21
N ARG A 9 -5.87 -7.29 -7.70
CA ARG A 9 -6.14 -8.66 -8.19
C ARG A 9 -6.70 -8.59 -9.61
N ARG A 10 -5.94 -9.09 -10.59
CA ARG A 10 -6.32 -9.20 -12.00
C ARG A 10 -6.28 -10.68 -12.43
N LYS A 11 -7.07 -11.05 -13.43
CA LYS A 11 -7.11 -12.43 -13.96
C LYS A 11 -5.85 -12.78 -14.77
N ASP A 12 -5.34 -11.81 -15.53
CA ASP A 12 -4.34 -12.07 -16.57
C ASP A 12 -2.91 -11.71 -16.15
N SER A 13 -2.73 -11.07 -14.99
CA SER A 13 -1.42 -10.64 -14.52
C SER A 13 -1.36 -10.44 -13.00
N PRO A 14 -0.29 -10.90 -12.34
CA PRO A 14 -0.08 -10.63 -10.92
C PRO A 14 0.14 -9.13 -10.68
N ALA A 15 -0.11 -8.67 -9.46
CA ALA A 15 0.22 -7.31 -9.06
C ALA A 15 1.73 -7.14 -8.93
N THR A 16 2.27 -6.06 -9.47
CA THR A 16 3.70 -5.78 -9.31
C THR A 16 4.01 -5.30 -7.89
N PRO A 17 5.25 -5.50 -7.38
CA PRO A 17 5.65 -4.97 -6.08
C PRO A 17 5.41 -3.46 -5.95
N ARG A 18 5.61 -2.72 -7.04
CA ARG A 18 5.40 -1.27 -7.08
C ARG A 18 3.92 -0.89 -6.93
N GLU A 19 3.02 -1.60 -7.61
CA GLU A 19 1.58 -1.35 -7.47
C GLU A 19 1.10 -1.63 -6.04
N ILE A 20 1.66 -2.64 -5.39
CA ILE A 20 1.36 -2.98 -3.98
C ILE A 20 1.85 -1.87 -3.04
N GLU A 21 3.10 -1.41 -3.21
CA GLU A 21 3.68 -0.29 -2.44
C GLU A 21 2.86 1.00 -2.62
N GLU A 22 2.46 1.31 -3.85
CA GLU A 22 1.64 2.50 -4.14
C GLU A 22 0.26 2.41 -3.50
N ALA A 23 -0.37 1.22 -3.49
CA ALA A 23 -1.65 1.00 -2.83
C ALA A 23 -1.53 1.16 -1.31
N ALA A 24 -0.49 0.58 -0.70
CA ALA A 24 -0.20 0.73 0.73
C ALA A 24 0.04 2.20 1.09
N LEU A 25 0.81 2.94 0.28
CA LEU A 25 1.03 4.36 0.46
C LEU A 25 -0.28 5.16 0.43
N GLN A 26 -1.20 4.88 -0.51
CA GLN A 26 -2.50 5.56 -0.54
C GLN A 26 -3.35 5.23 0.69
N PHE A 27 -3.33 3.98 1.15
CA PHE A 27 -4.03 3.58 2.37
C PHE A 27 -3.50 4.33 3.59
N VAL A 28 -2.18 4.35 3.80
CA VAL A 28 -1.58 5.05 4.95
C VAL A 28 -1.86 6.54 4.89
N ARG A 29 -1.80 7.17 3.72
CA ARG A 29 -2.21 8.57 3.54
C ARG A 29 -3.66 8.82 3.94
N LYS A 30 -4.56 7.90 3.56
CA LYS A 30 -5.99 8.00 3.86
C LYS A 30 -6.28 7.86 5.35
N VAL A 31 -5.61 6.93 6.03
CA VAL A 31 -5.80 6.67 7.47
C VAL A 31 -5.14 7.74 8.33
N SER A 32 -3.90 8.12 8.02
CA SER A 32 -3.15 9.11 8.80
C SER A 32 -3.58 10.55 8.56
N GLY A 33 -4.27 10.84 7.45
CA GLY A 33 -4.56 12.20 7.01
C GLY A 33 -3.34 12.96 6.45
N TYR A 34 -2.14 12.36 6.47
CA TYR A 34 -0.94 12.98 5.92
C TYR A 34 -0.80 12.67 4.43
N ARG A 35 -0.64 13.71 3.61
CA ARG A 35 -0.17 13.54 2.22
C ARG A 35 1.35 13.37 2.16
N VAL A 36 2.04 14.14 2.99
CA VAL A 36 3.48 14.10 3.22
C VAL A 36 3.66 14.18 4.74
N PRO A 37 4.27 13.18 5.40
CA PRO A 37 4.49 13.23 6.84
C PRO A 37 5.54 14.30 7.18
N SER A 38 5.46 14.86 8.39
CA SER A 38 6.53 15.70 8.94
C SER A 38 7.76 14.84 9.26
N LYS A 39 8.94 15.45 9.44
CA LYS A 39 10.17 14.73 9.81
C LYS A 39 9.98 13.82 11.04
N ARG A 40 9.24 14.29 12.05
CA ARG A 40 8.94 13.54 13.28
C ARG A 40 8.08 12.29 13.01
N ASN A 41 7.17 12.36 12.05
CA ASN A 41 6.22 11.28 11.76
C ASN A 41 6.62 10.44 10.55
N ALA A 42 7.76 10.73 9.92
CA ALA A 42 8.21 10.05 8.71
C ALA A 42 8.51 8.56 8.96
N GLU A 43 9.19 8.25 10.07
CA GLU A 43 9.50 6.88 10.45
C GLU A 43 8.23 6.02 10.67
N PRO A 44 7.29 6.37 11.57
CA PRO A 44 6.10 5.55 11.77
C PRO A 44 5.21 5.51 10.51
N PHE A 45 5.19 6.57 9.70
CA PHE A 45 4.46 6.58 8.44
C PHE A 45 5.05 5.57 7.44
N ASN A 46 6.37 5.60 7.22
CA ASN A 46 7.04 4.69 6.28
C ASN A 46 6.96 3.23 6.76
N ALA A 47 7.16 2.99 8.06
CA ALA A 47 7.03 1.65 8.63
C ALA A 47 5.62 1.06 8.40
N ALA A 48 4.57 1.88 8.53
CA ALA A 48 3.20 1.45 8.22
C ALA A 48 3.02 1.10 6.73
N VAL A 49 3.61 1.87 5.82
CA VAL A 49 3.58 1.57 4.38
C VAL A 49 4.24 0.22 4.09
N ASP A 50 5.40 -0.05 4.68
CA ASP A 50 6.14 -1.29 4.49
C ASP A 50 5.36 -2.51 5.01
N GLN A 51 4.79 -2.40 6.22
CA GLN A 51 4.02 -3.48 6.82
C GLN A 51 2.77 -3.82 6.00
N ILE A 52 2.05 -2.81 5.52
CA ILE A 52 0.84 -3.00 4.72
C ILE A 52 1.19 -3.54 3.33
N SER A 53 2.30 -3.11 2.74
CA SER A 53 2.80 -3.67 1.49
C SER A 53 3.11 -5.16 1.63
N ALA A 54 3.81 -5.54 2.70
CA ALA A 54 4.15 -6.93 2.99
C ALA A 54 2.91 -7.80 3.27
N ALA A 55 1.92 -7.28 4.01
CA ALA A 55 0.66 -7.97 4.24
C ALA A 55 -0.13 -8.16 2.94
N SER A 56 -0.24 -7.11 2.13
CA SER A 56 -0.95 -7.13 0.85
C SER A 56 -0.32 -8.10 -0.14
N ARG A 57 1.03 -8.14 -0.21
CA ARG A 57 1.75 -9.10 -1.05
C ARG A 57 1.44 -10.55 -0.64
N ARG A 58 1.47 -10.85 0.66
CA ARG A 58 1.14 -12.18 1.18
C ARG A 58 -0.30 -12.58 0.84
N LEU A 59 -1.24 -11.66 1.01
CA LEU A 59 -2.63 -11.88 0.65
C LEU A 59 -2.79 -12.21 -0.84
N LEU A 60 -2.17 -11.42 -1.73
CA LEU A 60 -2.29 -11.63 -3.17
C LEU A 60 -1.70 -12.99 -3.59
N ILE A 61 -0.53 -13.37 -3.06
CA ILE A 61 0.06 -14.70 -3.30
C ILE A 61 -0.88 -15.83 -2.84
N ALA A 62 -1.44 -15.72 -1.64
CA ALA A 62 -2.34 -16.74 -1.09
C ALA A 62 -3.66 -16.86 -1.88
N LEU A 63 -4.10 -15.79 -2.53
CA LEU A 63 -5.31 -15.75 -3.34
C LEU A 63 -5.10 -16.19 -4.80
N GLU A 64 -3.85 -16.35 -5.24
CA GLU A 64 -3.46 -16.92 -6.54
C GLU A 64 -3.27 -18.45 -6.48
N SER A 65 -3.37 -19.05 -5.29
CA SER A 65 -3.30 -20.50 -5.05
C SER A 65 -4.64 -21.21 -5.23
#